data_AF-A0A257LRU5-F1
#
_entry.id   AF-A0A257LRU5-F1
#
_cell.length_a   1.000
_cell.length_b   1.000
_cell.length_c   1.000
_cell.angle_alpha   90.00
_cell.angle_beta   90.00
_cell.angle_gamma   90.00
#
_symmetry.space_group_name_H-M   'P 1'
#
loop_
_entity.id
_entity.type
_entity.pdbx_description
1 polymer ?
#
loop_
_entity_poly.entity_id
_entity_poly.type
_entity_poly.pdbx_seq_one_letter_code
_entity_poly.pdbx_strand_id
1 'polypeptide(L)'
;PLALHEDPEFTIHSYLKLPATAANDRVKRCALRLFGSLEAAKPWLSRLAHHQALLQIYHDFCLQDTSDCAACPFPEQLAQWRA
;
A
#
# COMPACT_ATOMS: atom_id res chain seq x y z
N PRO A 1 17.36 0.25 0.98
CA PRO A 1 17.55 -0.42 -0.33
C PRO A 1 17.22 -1.91 -0.20
N LEU A 2 16.20 -2.39 -0.92
CA LEU A 2 16.01 -3.83 -1.09
C LEU A 2 17.16 -4.31 -1.96
N ALA A 3 18.14 -4.99 -1.37
CA ALA A 3 19.16 -5.70 -2.13
C ALA A 3 18.48 -6.94 -2.71
N LEU A 4 17.75 -6.77 -3.82
CA LEU A 4 17.40 -7.89 -4.67
C LEU A 4 18.71 -8.30 -5.32
N HIS A 5 19.30 -9.41 -4.88
CA HIS A 5 20.21 -10.13 -5.78
C HIS A 5 19.42 -10.37 -7.07
N GLU A 6 20.07 -10.13 -8.21
CA GLU A 6 19.52 -10.47 -9.54
C GLU A 6 19.48 -11.99 -9.66
N ASP A 7 18.63 -12.61 -8.86
CA ASP A 7 18.33 -14.02 -8.88
C ASP A 7 17.39 -14.25 -10.07
N PRO A 8 17.84 -14.94 -11.13
CA PRO A 8 17.02 -15.19 -12.30
C PRO A 8 15.79 -16.07 -11.99
N GLU A 9 15.73 -16.73 -10.83
CA GLU A 9 14.56 -17.49 -10.36
C GLU A 9 13.58 -16.63 -9.55
N PHE A 10 13.91 -15.37 -9.27
CA PHE A 10 13.02 -14.47 -8.54
C PHE A 10 11.83 -14.05 -9.40
N THR A 11 10.67 -14.64 -9.12
CA THR A 11 9.42 -14.35 -9.84
C THR A 11 8.53 -13.36 -9.10
N ILE A 12 7.54 -12.81 -9.81
CA ILE A 12 6.46 -12.02 -9.20
C ILE A 12 5.73 -12.78 -8.08
N HIS A 13 5.56 -14.10 -8.21
CA HIS A 13 4.93 -14.92 -7.18
C HIS A 13 5.78 -15.02 -5.91
N SER A 14 7.10 -15.02 -6.05
CA SER A 14 8.04 -14.95 -4.93
C SER A 14 7.96 -13.58 -4.25
N TYR A 15 7.93 -12.50 -5.04
CA TYR A 15 7.77 -11.12 -4.55
C TYR A 15 6.50 -10.93 -3.71
N LEU A 16 5.35 -11.40 -4.19
CA LEU A 16 4.06 -11.27 -3.48
C LEU A 16 4.04 -11.95 -2.11
N LYS A 17 4.93 -12.93 -1.88
CA LYS A 17 5.03 -13.68 -0.63
C LYS A 17 5.98 -13.04 0.38
N LEU A 18 6.83 -12.08 -0.02
CA LEU A 18 7.83 -11.49 0.86
C LEU A 18 7.18 -10.85 2.10
N PRO A 19 7.68 -11.14 3.31
CA PRO A 19 7.17 -10.51 4.53
C PRO A 19 7.50 -9.02 4.53
N ALA A 20 6.56 -8.22 5.04
CA ALA A 20 6.83 -6.81 5.30
C ALA A 20 7.78 -6.64 6.49
N THR A 21 8.60 -5.59 6.44
CA THR A 21 9.27 -5.05 7.63
C THR A 21 8.35 -4.08 8.37
N ALA A 22 8.84 -3.43 9.43
CA ALA A 22 8.05 -2.44 10.17
C ALA A 22 7.49 -1.35 9.24
N ALA A 23 6.16 -1.13 9.31
CA ALA A 23 5.49 -0.10 8.52
C ALA A 23 5.97 1.31 8.94
N ASN A 24 6.33 2.12 7.96
CA ASN A 24 6.62 3.53 8.18
C ASN A 24 5.31 4.35 8.32
N ASP A 25 5.44 5.63 8.69
CA ASP A 25 4.27 6.48 8.94
C ASP A 25 3.41 6.75 7.70
N ARG A 26 3.99 6.70 6.50
CA ARG A 26 3.24 6.85 5.25
C ARG A 26 2.34 5.64 5.01
N VAL A 27 2.87 4.43 5.17
CA VAL A 27 2.11 3.18 5.09
C VAL A 27 1.00 3.16 6.14
N LYS A 28 1.31 3.47 7.41
CA LYS A 28 0.32 3.51 8.50
C LYS A 28 -0.78 4.52 8.22
N ARG A 29 -0.44 5.71 7.74
CA ARG A 29 -1.41 6.77 7.43
C ARG A 29 -2.31 6.40 6.26
N CYS A 30 -1.74 5.88 5.18
CA CYS A 30 -2.53 5.38 4.04
C CYS A 30 -3.49 4.28 4.49
N ALA A 31 -2.99 3.30 5.24
CA ALA A 31 -3.80 2.22 5.79
C ALA A 31 -4.96 2.73 6.68
N LEU A 32 -4.69 3.69 7.58
CA LEU A 32 -5.73 4.32 8.39
C LEU A 32 -6.80 5.02 7.56
N ARG A 33 -6.41 5.73 6.50
CA ARG A 33 -7.35 6.44 5.62
C ARG A 33 -8.22 5.49 4.80
N LEU A 34 -7.64 4.40 4.31
CA LEU A 34 -8.35 3.42 3.48
C LEU A 34 -9.28 2.51 4.29
N PHE A 35 -8.83 2.08 5.48
CA PHE A 35 -9.50 1.03 6.24
C PHE A 35 -10.14 1.53 7.55
N GLY A 36 -9.97 2.81 7.90
CA GLY A 36 -10.52 3.44 9.10
C GLY A 36 -9.82 3.06 10.41
N SER A 37 -9.06 1.96 10.46
CA SER A 37 -8.27 1.55 11.62
C SER A 37 -7.09 0.65 11.23
N LEU A 38 -6.05 0.61 12.08
CA LEU A 38 -4.93 -0.33 11.89
C LEU A 38 -5.34 -1.79 12.09
N GLU A 39 -6.35 -2.06 12.93
CA GLU A 39 -6.88 -3.40 13.11
C GLU A 39 -7.55 -3.91 11.83
N ALA A 40 -8.36 -3.09 11.18
CA ALA A 40 -8.96 -3.43 9.88
C ALA A 40 -7.91 -3.56 8.76
N ALA A 41 -6.83 -2.78 8.84
CA ALA A 41 -5.74 -2.83 7.86
C ALA A 41 -4.78 -4.01 8.05
N LYS A 42 -4.81 -4.69 9.20
CA LYS A 42 -3.84 -5.74 9.58
C LYS A 42 -3.57 -6.81 8.51
N PRO A 43 -4.57 -7.33 7.77
CA PRO A 43 -4.32 -8.30 6.69
C PRO A 43 -3.39 -7.77 5.59
N TRP A 44 -3.42 -6.46 5.35
CA TRP A 44 -2.71 -5.76 4.30
C TRP A 44 -1.34 -5.22 4.75
N LEU A 45 -0.94 -5.41 6.00
CA LEU A 45 0.35 -4.93 6.54
C LEU A 45 1.40 -6.02 6.70
N SER A 46 1.08 -7.27 6.38
CA SER A 46 1.97 -8.42 6.59
C SER A 46 2.93 -8.69 5.42
N ARG A 47 2.65 -8.15 4.23
CA ARG A 47 3.39 -8.44 2.99
C ARG A 47 4.08 -7.20 2.44
N LEU A 48 5.30 -7.37 1.95
CA LEU A 48 6.07 -6.28 1.34
C LEU A 48 5.33 -5.67 0.15
N ALA A 49 4.73 -6.52 -0.69
CA ALA A 49 3.97 -6.06 -1.86
C ALA A 49 2.80 -5.13 -1.46
N HIS A 50 2.11 -5.43 -0.37
CA HIS A 50 1.04 -4.56 0.12
C HIS A 50 1.59 -3.24 0.70
N HIS A 51 2.74 -3.25 1.37
CA HIS A 51 3.41 -2.01 1.78
C HIS A 51 3.78 -1.13 0.58
N GLN A 52 4.30 -1.72 -0.49
CA GLN A 52 4.61 -0.99 -1.72
C GLN A 52 3.34 -0.44 -2.37
N ALA A 53 2.25 -1.22 -2.42
CA ALA A 53 0.96 -0.75 -2.93
C ALA A 53 0.40 0.43 -2.10
N LEU A 54 0.46 0.35 -0.78
CA LEU A 54 0.03 1.43 0.11
C LEU A 54 0.89 2.68 -0.05
N LEU A 55 2.20 2.52 -0.27
CA LEU A 55 3.08 3.66 -0.59
C LEU A 55 2.73 4.28 -1.93
N GLN A 56 2.41 3.47 -2.94
CA GLN A 56 1.99 3.97 -4.25
C GLN A 56 0.69 4.78 -4.13
N ILE A 57 -0.34 4.23 -3.47
CA ILE A 57 -1.60 4.95 -3.20
C ILE A 57 -1.33 6.22 -2.39
N TYR A 58 -0.43 6.14 -1.42
CA TYR A 58 -0.05 7.32 -0.65
C TYR A 58 0.52 8.42 -1.55
N HIS A 59 1.44 8.07 -2.44
CA HIS A 59 2.09 9.04 -3.32
C HIS A 59 1.15 9.62 -4.38
N ASP A 60 0.25 8.81 -4.92
CA ASP A 60 -0.63 9.22 -6.01
C ASP A 60 -1.88 9.96 -5.52
N PHE A 61 -2.38 9.65 -4.32
CA PHE A 61 -3.66 10.17 -3.82
C PHE A 61 -3.63 10.80 -2.43
N CYS A 62 -2.75 10.35 -1.55
CA CYS A 62 -2.71 10.87 -0.19
C CYS A 62 -1.75 12.07 -0.10
N LEU A 63 -2.33 13.27 -0.04
CA LEU A 63 -1.55 14.44 0.39
C LEU A 63 -0.97 14.23 1.80
N GLN A 64 0.09 14.98 2.11
CA GLN A 64 0.73 14.98 3.43
C GLN A 64 -0.20 15.51 4.53
N ASP A 65 -1.32 16.14 4.18
CA ASP A 65 -2.40 16.54 5.07
C ASP A 65 -3.73 15.90 4.64
N THR A 66 -4.84 16.31 5.27
CA THR A 66 -6.20 15.81 4.97
C THR A 66 -7.01 16.77 4.10
N SER A 67 -6.37 17.78 3.49
CA SER A 67 -7.07 18.89 2.81
C SER A 67 -7.97 18.41 1.68
N ASP A 68 -7.59 17.34 0.98
CA ASP A 68 -8.28 16.86 -0.21
C ASP A 68 -8.89 15.45 -0.06
N CYS A 69 -9.04 14.96 1.18
CA CYS A 69 -9.64 13.62 1.38
C CYS A 69 -11.10 13.54 0.93
N ALA A 70 -11.86 14.64 1.00
CA ALA A 70 -13.26 14.67 0.62
C ALA A 70 -13.49 14.63 -0.91
N ALA A 71 -12.51 15.10 -1.69
CA ALA A 71 -12.54 15.10 -3.16
C ALA A 71 -11.46 14.19 -3.77
N CYS A 72 -10.92 13.27 -2.97
CA CYS A 72 -9.89 12.33 -3.40
C CYS A 72 -10.44 11.46 -4.55
N PRO A 73 -9.74 11.36 -5.71
CA PRO A 73 -10.21 10.61 -6.88
C PRO A 73 -10.02 9.09 -6.78
N PHE A 74 -9.38 8.61 -5.69
CA PHE A 74 -9.06 7.20 -5.51
C PHE A 74 -10.30 6.28 -5.46
N PRO A 75 -11.39 6.60 -4.74
CA PRO A 75 -12.58 5.77 -4.70
C PRO A 75 -13.21 5.55 -6.08
N GLU A 76 -13.28 6.60 -6.91
CA GLU A 76 -13.82 6.54 -8.28
C GLU A 76 -12.91 5.69 -9.17
N GLN A 77 -11.59 5.88 -9.06
CA GLN A 77 -10.62 5.05 -9.77
C GLN A 77 -10.58 3.60 -9.29
N LEU A 78 -10.99 3.30 -8.06
CA LEU A 78 -11.15 1.92 -7.62
C LEU A 78 -12.44 1.31 -8.16
N ALA A 79 -13.51 2.11 -8.27
CA ALA A 79 -14.81 1.65 -8.76
C ALA A 79 -14.74 1.10 -10.20
N GLN A 80 -13.89 1.64 -11.07
CA GLN A 80 -13.70 1.11 -12.44
C GLN A 80 -13.13 -0.32 -12.47
N TRP A 81 -12.51 -0.81 -11.38
CA TRP A 81 -11.92 -2.16 -11.28
C TRP A 81 -12.87 -3.18 -10.64
N ARG A 82 -14.06 -2.75 -10.16
CA ARG A 82 -15.07 -3.61 -9.50
C ARG A 82 -15.96 -4.36 -10.51
N ALA A 83 -15.42 -4.74 -11.68
CA ALA A 83 -16.12 -5.55 -12.67
C ALA A 83 -16.55 -6.91 -12.11
#